data_AF-A0A959IH98-F1
#
_entry.id   AF-A0A959IH98-F1
#
_cell.length_a   1.000
_cell.length_b   1.000
_cell.length_c   1.000
_cell.angle_alpha   90.00
_cell.angle_beta   90.00
_cell.angle_gamma   90.00
#
_symmetry.space_group_name_H-M   'P 1'
#
loop_
_entity.id
_entity.type
_entity.pdbx_description
1 polymer ?
#
loop_
_entity_poly.entity_id
_entity_poly.type
_entity_poly.pdbx_seq_one_letter_code
_entity_poly.pdbx_strand_id
1 'polypeptide(L)'
;SNGFDLEDIHLEGEHKTELLFGMITLVYVLAVYQGIIDGYEQQVKWKQYPNAKVYRKQSLFRFGLYQLKQAVRSLNHFVDFLYQLVLDISQKFILINHGVQP
;
A
#
# COMPACT_ATOMS: atom_id res chain seq x y z
N SER A 1 -1.51 1.16 -28.48
CA SER A 1 -1.79 -0.14 -27.86
C SER A 1 -0.73 -0.34 -26.78
N ASN A 2 -1.00 0.09 -25.55
CA ASN A 2 -0.05 0.07 -24.43
C ASN A 2 -0.68 -0.59 -23.21
N GLY A 3 -0.56 -1.93 -23.14
CA GLY A 3 -0.51 -2.67 -21.89
C GLY A 3 -1.86 -3.01 -21.25
N PHE A 4 -2.13 -4.33 -21.21
CA PHE A 4 -3.16 -4.97 -20.41
C PHE A 4 -4.58 -4.49 -20.66
N ASP A 5 -5.14 -4.92 -21.78
CA ASP A 5 -6.59 -4.93 -21.95
C ASP A 5 -7.16 -6.06 -21.06
N LEU A 6 -7.23 -5.78 -19.75
CA LEU A 6 -7.78 -6.71 -18.75
C LEU A 6 -9.25 -7.04 -19.03
N GLU A 7 -9.91 -6.21 -19.85
CA GLU A 7 -11.27 -6.43 -20.34
C GLU A 7 -11.32 -7.48 -21.45
N ASP A 8 -10.22 -7.66 -22.20
CA ASP A 8 -10.08 -8.60 -23.33
C ASP A 8 -9.48 -9.95 -22.91
N ILE A 9 -8.97 -10.05 -21.67
CA ILE A 9 -8.72 -11.34 -21.04
C ILE A 9 -10.10 -11.97 -20.82
N HIS A 10 -10.36 -13.12 -21.46
CA HIS A 10 -11.56 -13.95 -21.26
C HIS A 10 -11.61 -14.56 -19.84
N LEU A 11 -11.40 -13.75 -18.81
CA LEU A 11 -11.72 -14.01 -17.42
C LEU A 11 -13.17 -13.59 -17.26
N GLU A 12 -14.08 -14.54 -17.46
CA GLU A 12 -15.50 -14.36 -17.21
C GLU A 12 -15.88 -14.87 -15.81
N GLY A 13 -16.95 -14.33 -15.24
CA GLY A 13 -17.53 -14.83 -13.99
C GLY A 13 -16.66 -14.63 -12.74
N GLU A 14 -16.62 -15.65 -11.88
CA GLU A 14 -16.05 -15.59 -10.52
C GLU A 14 -14.54 -15.29 -10.52
N HIS A 15 -13.79 -15.83 -11.48
CA HIS A 15 -12.33 -15.65 -11.54
C HIS A 15 -11.89 -14.20 -11.80
N LYS A 16 -12.67 -13.42 -12.56
CA LYS A 16 -12.42 -11.97 -12.72
C LYS A 16 -12.58 -11.23 -11.40
N THR A 17 -13.60 -11.61 -10.65
CA THR A 17 -13.91 -11.02 -9.34
C THR A 17 -12.79 -11.33 -8.36
N GLU A 18 -12.36 -12.59 -8.28
CA GLU A 18 -11.22 -13.02 -7.45
C GLU A 18 -9.95 -12.23 -7.78
N LEU A 19 -9.63 -12.08 -9.06
CA LEU A 19 -8.44 -11.34 -9.49
C LEU A 19 -8.53 -9.85 -9.09
N LEU A 20 -9.69 -9.20 -9.32
CA LEU A 20 -9.91 -7.82 -8.92
C LEU A 20 -9.82 -7.65 -7.39
N PHE A 21 -10.38 -8.58 -6.62
CA PHE A 21 -10.25 -8.58 -5.16
C PHE A 21 -8.79 -8.76 -4.72
N GLY A 22 -8.04 -9.62 -5.39
CA GLY A 22 -6.60 -9.79 -5.15
C GLY A 22 -5.83 -8.50 -5.39
N MET A 23 -6.08 -7.82 -6.52
CA MET A 23 -5.45 -6.53 -6.83
C MET A 23 -5.83 -5.44 -5.82
N ILE A 24 -7.11 -5.33 -5.47
CA ILE A 24 -7.59 -4.35 -4.47
C ILE A 24 -6.95 -4.61 -3.11
N THR A 25 -6.88 -5.87 -2.69
CA THR A 25 -6.27 -6.27 -1.42
C THR A 25 -4.79 -5.94 -1.40
N LEU A 26 -4.06 -6.24 -2.48
CA LEU A 26 -2.65 -5.88 -2.62
C LEU A 26 -2.45 -4.37 -2.50
N VAL A 27 -3.18 -3.57 -3.27
CA VAL A 27 -3.08 -2.10 -3.22
C VAL A 27 -3.44 -1.55 -1.84
N TYR A 28 -4.45 -2.14 -1.19
CA TYR A 28 -4.84 -1.75 0.17
C TYR A 28 -3.71 -1.99 1.18
N VAL A 29 -3.11 -3.18 1.17
CA VAL A 29 -2.00 -3.54 2.05
C VAL A 29 -0.79 -2.64 1.80
N LEU A 30 -0.42 -2.42 0.54
CA LEU A 30 0.70 -1.54 0.18
C LEU A 30 0.47 -0.09 0.63
N ALA A 31 -0.75 0.43 0.46
CA ALA A 31 -1.10 1.77 0.92
C ALA A 31 -1.01 1.88 2.45
N VAL A 32 -1.51 0.90 3.20
CA VAL A 32 -1.38 0.91 4.67
C VAL A 32 0.09 0.84 5.09
N TYR A 33 0.87 -0.07 4.51
CA TYR A 33 2.30 -0.20 4.78
C TYR A 33 3.05 1.10 4.52
N GLN A 34 2.85 1.70 3.34
CA GLN A 34 3.47 2.98 2.98
C GLN A 34 3.13 4.07 3.98
N GLY A 35 1.88 4.14 4.43
CA GLY A 35 1.46 5.12 5.43
C GLY A 35 2.16 4.96 6.78
N ILE A 36 2.45 3.72 7.19
CA ILE A 36 3.17 3.44 8.44
C ILE A 36 4.62 3.90 8.32
N ILE A 37 5.33 3.49 7.26
CA ILE A 37 6.75 3.81 7.09
C ILE A 37 6.99 5.31 6.86
N ASP A 38 6.03 6.00 6.25
CA ASP A 38 6.10 7.45 6.05
C ASP A 38 5.64 8.26 7.28
N GLY A 39 5.44 7.63 8.44
CA GLY A 39 5.20 8.35 9.69
C GLY A 39 3.83 9.02 9.77
N TYR A 40 2.77 8.32 9.36
CA TYR A 40 1.38 8.78 9.48
C TYR A 40 1.04 9.37 10.85
N GLU A 41 1.51 8.74 11.94
CA GLU A 41 1.20 9.15 13.31
C GLU A 41 1.75 10.55 13.64
N GLN A 42 2.88 10.93 13.04
CA GLN A 42 3.54 12.22 13.23
C GLN A 42 2.99 13.27 12.27
N GLN A 43 2.67 12.89 11.04
CA GLN A 43 2.30 13.86 9.98
C GLN A 43 0.82 14.23 9.96
N VAL A 44 -0.09 13.30 10.28
CA VAL A 44 -1.51 13.53 10.10
C VAL A 44 -2.13 14.23 11.30
N LYS A 45 -2.53 15.49 11.13
CA LYS A 45 -3.15 16.29 12.20
C LYS A 45 -4.46 15.68 12.71
N TRP A 46 -4.72 15.88 14.00
CA TRP A 46 -6.02 15.60 14.62
C TRP A 46 -7.04 16.67 14.25
N LYS A 47 -8.32 16.28 14.15
CA LYS A 47 -9.46 17.15 13.92
C LYS A 47 -10.53 16.86 14.97
N GLN A 48 -10.96 17.91 15.67
CA GLN A 48 -12.12 17.87 16.54
C GLN A 48 -13.38 18.15 15.72
N TYR A 49 -14.41 17.34 15.94
CA TYR A 49 -15.71 17.46 15.28
C TYR A 49 -16.72 18.15 16.20
N PRO A 50 -17.84 18.69 15.67
CA PRO A 50 -18.84 19.41 16.47
C PRO A 50 -19.42 18.59 17.63
N ASN A 51 -19.38 17.25 17.54
CA ASN A 51 -19.77 16.32 18.60
C ASN A 51 -18.69 16.11 19.67
N ALA A 52 -17.70 17.00 19.76
CA ALA A 52 -16.52 16.93 20.62
C ALA A 52 -15.60 15.70 20.41
N LYS A 53 -15.90 14.80 19.46
CA LYS A 53 -15.03 13.66 19.16
C LYS A 53 -13.81 14.11 18.36
N VAL A 54 -12.67 13.49 18.66
CA VAL A 54 -11.38 13.79 18.03
C VAL A 54 -10.94 12.59 17.19
N TYR A 55 -10.69 12.82 15.91
CA TYR A 55 -10.19 11.79 14.99
C TYR A 55 -9.04 12.35 14.15
N ARG A 56 -8.23 11.47 13.55
CA ARG A 56 -7.25 11.87 12.55
C ARG A 56 -7.97 12.50 11.34
N LYS A 57 -7.41 13.59 10.79
CA LYS A 57 -8.00 14.33 9.66
C LYS A 57 -8.06 13.51 8.37
N GLN A 58 -7.18 12.52 8.24
CA GLN A 58 -7.05 11.61 7.12
C GLN A 58 -6.85 10.20 7.68
N SER A 59 -7.37 9.17 7.01
CA SER A 59 -7.10 7.79 7.42
C SER A 59 -5.69 7.34 6.97
N LEU A 60 -5.13 6.37 7.68
CA LEU A 60 -3.84 5.76 7.35
C LEU A 60 -3.78 5.29 5.89
N PHE A 61 -4.80 4.57 5.44
CA PHE A 61 -4.93 4.13 4.05
C PHE A 61 -4.88 5.31 3.06
N ARG A 62 -5.62 6.39 3.30
CA ARG A 62 -5.65 7.54 2.37
C ARG A 62 -4.34 8.29 2.35
N PHE A 63 -3.67 8.41 3.49
CA PHE A 63 -2.34 9.01 3.58
C PHE A 63 -1.33 8.16 2.82
N GLY A 64 -1.26 6.87 3.11
CA GLY A 64 -0.30 5.99 2.46
C GLY A 64 -0.59 5.73 0.98
N LEU A 65 -1.86 5.73 0.53
CA LEU A 65 -2.19 5.69 -0.90
C LEU A 65 -1.70 6.94 -1.62
N TYR A 66 -1.79 8.12 -1.00
CA TYR A 66 -1.26 9.35 -1.56
C TYR A 66 0.26 9.27 -1.70
N GLN A 67 0.95 8.76 -0.68
CA GLN A 67 2.40 8.53 -0.72
C GLN A 67 2.80 7.50 -1.78
N LEU A 68 2.11 6.36 -1.84
CA LEU A 68 2.37 5.28 -2.79
C LEU A 68 2.24 5.77 -4.24
N LYS A 69 1.24 6.60 -4.55
CA LYS A 69 1.08 7.22 -5.87
C LYS A 69 2.25 8.13 -6.26
N GLN A 70 2.90 8.76 -5.30
CA GLN A 70 4.08 9.59 -5.57
C GLN A 70 5.32 8.74 -5.91
N ALA A 71 5.44 7.56 -5.29
CA ALA A 71 6.52 6.60 -5.53
C ALA A 71 6.33 5.78 -6.82
N VAL A 72 5.09 5.39 -7.11
CA VAL A 72 4.77 4.48 -8.22
C VAL A 72 4.17 5.27 -9.40
N ARG A 73 5.04 5.91 -10.18
CA ARG A 73 4.63 6.75 -11.34
C ARG A 73 4.58 5.99 -12.66
N SER A 74 5.13 4.78 -12.70
CA SER A 74 5.10 3.88 -13.85
C SER A 74 5.22 2.43 -13.39
N LEU A 75 5.00 1.48 -14.32
CA LEU A 75 5.15 0.06 -14.03
C LEU A 75 6.58 -0.29 -13.59
N ASN A 76 7.60 0.31 -14.20
CA ASN A 76 9.00 0.07 -13.79
C ASN A 76 9.23 0.51 -12.33
N HIS A 77 8.77 1.72 -11.96
CA HIS A 77 8.84 2.17 -10.57
C HIS A 77 8.05 1.26 -9.62
N PHE A 78 6.95 0.66 -10.08
CA PHE A 78 6.21 -0.32 -9.28
C PHE A 78 7.03 -1.58 -9.03
N VAL A 79 7.66 -2.13 -10.07
CA VAL A 79 8.52 -3.32 -9.96
C VAL A 79 9.71 -3.03 -9.05
N ASP A 80 10.36 -1.88 -9.21
CA ASP A 80 11.46 -1.46 -8.34
C ASP A 80 11.00 -1.33 -6.89
N PHE A 81 9.83 -0.73 -6.65
CA PHE A 81 9.23 -0.62 -5.33
C PHE A 81 8.98 -1.99 -4.70
N LEU A 82 8.41 -2.94 -5.44
CA LEU A 82 8.19 -4.31 -4.95
C LEU A 82 9.52 -5.03 -4.65
N TYR A 83 10.52 -4.85 -5.50
CA TYR A 83 11.84 -5.43 -5.29
C TYR A 83 12.47 -4.92 -4.00
N GLN A 84 12.47 -3.61 -3.76
CA GLN A 84 12.96 -3.02 -2.52
C GLN A 84 12.16 -3.50 -1.30
N LEU A 85 10.83 -3.59 -1.43
CA LEU A 85 9.98 -4.11 -0.36
C LEU A 85 10.36 -5.55 0.04
N VAL A 86 10.63 -6.43 -0.95
CA VAL A 86 11.05 -7.81 -0.68
C VAL A 86 12.42 -7.86 -0.01
N LEU A 87 13.37 -7.00 -0.44
CA LEU A 87 14.68 -6.89 0.20
C LEU A 87 14.55 -6.44 1.67
N ASP A 88 13.77 -5.39 1.93
CA ASP A 88 13.54 -4.88 3.28
C ASP A 88 12.92 -5.93 4.20
N ILE A 89 11.91 -6.66 3.70
CA ILE A 89 11.27 -7.75 4.45
C ILE A 89 12.27 -8.86 4.75
N SER A 90 13.08 -9.25 3.76
CA SER A 90 14.09 -10.29 3.92
C SER A 90 15.14 -9.91 4.96
N GLN A 91 15.61 -8.66 4.95
CA GLN A 91 16.55 -8.15 5.94
C GLN A 91 15.94 -8.11 7.34
N LYS A 92 14.71 -7.60 7.50
CA LYS A 92 14.01 -7.60 8.80
C LYS A 92 13.82 -9.01 9.34
N PHE A 93 13.49 -9.97 8.48
CA PHE A 93 13.35 -11.38 8.87
C PHE A 93 14.68 -11.96 9.37
N ILE A 94 15.80 -11.67 8.69
CA ILE A 94 17.14 -12.05 9.13
C ILE A 94 17.46 -11.44 10.51
N LEU A 95 17.21 -10.13 10.70
CA LEU A 95 17.46 -9.44 11.96
C LEU A 95 16.66 -10.04 13.13
N ILE A 96 15.37 -10.29 12.91
CA ILE A 96 14.49 -10.93 13.90
C ILE A 96 15.01 -12.33 14.27
N ASN A 97 15.42 -13.13 13.28
CA ASN A 97 15.92 -14.49 13.53
C ASN A 97 17.30 -14.53 14.22
N HIS A 98 18.08 -13.45 14.13
CA HIS A 98 19.35 -13.29 14.83
C HIS A 98 19.25 -12.50 16.14
N GLY A 99 18.04 -12.16 16.60
CA GLY A 99 17.82 -11.47 17.88
C GLY A 99 18.30 -10.02 17.90
N VAL A 100 18.51 -9.41 16.73
CA VAL A 100 18.90 -8.00 16.60
C VAL A 100 17.62 -7.20 16.40
N GLN A 101 17.26 -6.35 17.37
CA GLN A 101 16.13 -5.45 17.19
C GLN A 101 16.47 -4.38 16.12
N PRO A 102 15.52 -4.07 15.21
CA PRO A 102 15.69 -3.04 14.20
C PRO A 102 15.74 -1.63 14.79
#